data_AF-A0A849UC78-F1
#
_entry.id   AF-A0A849UC78-F1
#
_cell.length_a   1.000
_cell.length_b   1.000
_cell.length_c   1.000
_cell.angle_alpha   90.00
_cell.angle_beta   90.00
_cell.angle_gamma   90.00
#
_symmetry.space_group_name_H-M   'P 1'
#
loop_
_entity.id
_entity.type
_entity.pdbx_description
1 polymer ?
#
loop_
_entity_poly.entity_id
_entity_poly.type
_entity_poly.pdbx_seq_one_letter_code
_entity_poly.pdbx_strand_id
1 'polypeptide(L)' 'MYTLYKINSDELNENFIAAIKAQFPHQTIEISISEIQQIEQDETAYLLNNPENKTRLLAALAHVENDQLIDVDIQKL' A
#
# COMPACT_ATOMS: atom_id res chain seq x y z
N MET A 1 18.27 -10.14 -9.44
CA MET A 1 16.83 -9.80 -9.57
C MET A 1 16.24 -9.89 -8.17
N TYR A 2 15.53 -8.86 -7.70
CA TYR A 2 14.91 -8.84 -6.38
C TYR A 2 13.40 -9.01 -6.55
N THR A 3 12.84 -10.10 -6.04
CA THR A 3 11.40 -10.40 -6.14
C THR A 3 10.84 -10.48 -4.72
N LEU A 4 9.84 -9.64 -4.43
CA LEU A 4 9.18 -9.60 -3.13
C LEU A 4 7.79 -10.23 -3.25
N TYR A 5 7.52 -11.24 -2.43
CA TYR A 5 6.20 -11.87 -2.31
C TYR A 5 5.56 -11.43 -1.00
N LYS A 6 4.36 -10.84 -1.06
CA LYS A 6 3.51 -10.55 0.10
C LYS A 6 2.33 -11.53 0.06
N ILE A 7 2.33 -12.49 0.97
CA ILE A 7 1.35 -13.58 1.03
C ILE A 7 0.87 -13.74 2.47
N ASN A 8 -0.32 -14.30 2.66
CA ASN A 8 -0.76 -14.81 3.95
C ASN A 8 0.05 -16.09 4.31
N SER A 9 0.24 -16.35 5.60
CA SER A 9 0.93 -17.58 6.05
C SER A 9 0.26 -18.86 5.55
N ASP A 10 -1.06 -18.86 5.40
CA ASP A 10 -1.84 -20.01 4.96
C ASP A 10 -1.62 -20.34 3.47
N GLU A 11 -1.13 -19.36 2.71
CA GLU A 11 -0.79 -19.52 1.28
C GLU A 11 0.62 -20.10 1.10
N LEU A 12 1.45 -20.14 2.15
CA LEU A 12 2.77 -20.76 2.13
C LEU A 12 2.62 -22.30 2.17
N ASN A 13 2.36 -22.89 1.02
CA ASN A 13 2.18 -24.34 0.84
C ASN A 13 3.21 -24.96 -0.12
N GLU A 14 3.17 -26.28 -0.25
CA GLU A 14 4.11 -27.04 -1.09
C GLU A 14 4.10 -26.61 -2.56
N ASN A 15 2.95 -26.21 -3.10
CA ASN A 15 2.85 -25.74 -4.47
C ASN A 15 3.58 -24.41 -4.66
N PHE A 16 3.49 -23.50 -3.69
CA PHE A 16 4.23 -22.25 -3.69
C PHE A 16 5.75 -22.52 -3.67
N ILE A 17 6.20 -23.42 -2.79
CA ILE A 17 7.62 -23.80 -2.71
C ILE A 17 8.10 -24.43 -4.03
N ALA A 18 7.28 -25.26 -4.67
CA ALA A 18 7.59 -25.85 -5.97
C ALA A 18 7.74 -24.77 -7.07
N ALA A 19 6.86 -23.76 -7.07
CA ALA A 19 6.94 -22.64 -8.01
C ALA A 19 8.22 -21.81 -7.84
N ILE A 20 8.63 -21.51 -6.59
CA ILE A 20 9.89 -20.80 -6.31
C ILE A 20 11.10 -21.60 -6.84
N LYS A 21 11.14 -22.92 -6.60
CA LYS A 21 12.22 -23.79 -7.11
C LYS A 21 12.28 -23.82 -8.64
N ALA A 22 11.12 -23.85 -9.30
CA ALA A 22 11.04 -23.83 -10.76
C ALA A 22 11.50 -22.49 -11.35
N GLN A 23 11.25 -21.38 -10.67
CA GLN A 23 11.64 -20.04 -11.12
C GLN A 23 13.13 -19.74 -10.90
N PHE A 24 13.75 -20.32 -9.87
CA PHE A 24 15.16 -20.10 -9.54
C PHE A 24 15.97 -21.42 -9.55
N PRO A 25 16.07 -22.12 -10.69
CA PRO A 25 16.74 -23.42 -10.75
C PRO A 25 18.24 -23.26 -10.49
N HIS A 26 18.80 -24.10 -9.62
CA HIS A 26 20.23 -24.15 -9.27
C HIS A 26 20.83 -22.84 -8.74
N GLN A 27 20.01 -21.92 -8.26
CA GLN A 27 20.45 -20.65 -7.69
C GLN A 27 20.41 -20.71 -6.16
N THR A 28 21.39 -20.07 -5.52
CA THR A 28 21.33 -19.78 -4.09
C THR A 28 20.32 -18.67 -3.88
N ILE A 29 19.28 -18.93 -3.09
CA ILE A 29 18.23 -17.96 -2.75
C ILE A 29 18.23 -17.69 -1.25
N GLU A 30 17.82 -16.48 -0.87
CA GLU A 30 17.57 -16.09 0.51
C GLU A 30 16.06 -15.88 0.68
N ILE A 31 15.49 -16.38 1.78
CA ILE A 31 14.09 -16.17 2.15
C ILE A 31 14.08 -15.44 3.49
N SER A 32 13.56 -14.22 3.51
CA SER A 32 13.33 -13.45 4.73
C SER A 32 11.85 -13.49 5.10
N ILE A 33 11.54 -13.95 6.31
CA ILE A 33 10.17 -13.99 6.85
C ILE A 33 10.06 -12.88 7.90
N SER A 34 9.13 -11.97 7.71
CA SER A 34 8.79 -10.94 8.69
C SER A 34 7.28 -10.94 8.90
N GLU A 35 6.86 -10.66 10.13
CA GLU A 35 5.48 -10.28 10.38
C GLU A 35 5.24 -8.96 9.67
N ILE A 36 4.51 -9.03 8.55
CA ILE A 36 3.95 -7.84 7.95
C ILE A 36 2.76 -7.52 8.84
N GLN A 37 2.88 -6.49 9.68
CA GLN A 37 1.69 -5.89 10.29
C GLN A 37 0.70 -5.72 9.14
N GLN A 38 -0.49 -6.32 9.23
CA GLN A 38 -1.62 -6.01 8.35
C GLN A 38 -2.03 -4.57 8.60
N ILE A 39 -1.14 -3.65 8.27
CA ILE A 39 -1.52 -2.38 7.74
C ILE A 39 -1.55 -2.68 6.23
N GLU A 40 -2.70 -3.20 5.76
CA GLU A 40 -3.40 -2.35 4.80
C GLU A 40 -3.36 -0.99 5.48
N GLN A 41 -2.42 -0.12 5.09
CA GLN A 41 -2.27 1.16 5.77
C GLN A 41 -3.68 1.69 5.85
N ASP A 42 -4.24 1.79 7.06
CA ASP A 42 -5.54 2.37 7.23
C ASP A 42 -5.34 3.78 6.70
N GLU A 43 -5.71 3.99 5.45
CA GLU A 43 -5.33 5.18 4.70
C GLU A 43 -5.95 6.38 5.39
N THR A 44 -7.10 6.17 6.04
CA THR A 44 -7.73 7.14 6.92
C THR A 44 -6.84 7.43 8.12
N ALA A 45 -6.39 6.42 8.86
CA ALA A 45 -5.46 6.63 9.97
C ALA A 45 -4.16 7.31 9.53
N TYR A 46 -3.58 6.91 8.39
CA TYR A 46 -2.39 7.52 7.81
C TYR A 46 -2.61 9.00 7.46
N LEU A 47 -3.69 9.32 6.73
CA LEU A 47 -4.04 10.68 6.35
C LEU A 47 -4.33 11.56 7.57
N LEU A 48 -4.93 10.99 8.62
CA LEU A 48 -5.30 11.68 9.86
C LEU A 48 -4.20 11.73 10.92
N ASN A 49 -3.11 10.97 10.76
CA ASN A 49 -2.03 10.88 11.74
C ASN A 49 -1.25 12.20 11.87
N ASN A 50 -1.08 12.94 10.76
CA ASN A 50 -0.45 14.27 10.79
C ASN A 50 -1.50 15.35 11.11
N PRO A 51 -1.34 16.13 12.20
CA PRO A 51 -2.31 17.16 12.61
C PRO A 51 -2.56 18.25 11.57
N GLU A 52 -1.53 18.67 10.83
CA GLU A 52 -1.65 19.68 9.78
C GLU A 52 -2.43 19.12 8.58
N ASN A 53 -2.09 17.90 8.16
CA ASN A 53 -2.79 17.23 7.07
C ASN A 53 -4.25 16.96 7.41
N LYS A 54 -4.52 16.47 8.63
CA LYS A 54 -5.88 16.29 9.16
C LYS A 54 -6.69 17.59 9.10
N THR A 55 -6.13 18.69 9.60
CA THR A 55 -6.82 19.99 9.60
C THR A 55 -7.15 20.45 8.18
N ARG A 56 -6.19 20.32 7.26
CA ARG A 56 -6.37 20.68 5.85
C ARG A 56 -7.45 19.83 5.17
N LEU A 57 -7.46 18.52 5.39
CA LEU A 57 -8.45 17.61 4.83
C LEU A 57 -9.85 17.90 5.35
N LEU A 58 -10.01 18.13 6.66
CA LEU A 58 -11.30 18.47 7.26
C LEU A 58 -11.84 19.82 6.76
N ALA A 59 -10.96 20.82 6.57
CA ALA A 59 -11.35 22.08 5.96
C ALA A 59 -11.79 21.90 4.49
N ALA A 60 -11.07 21.10 3.71
CA ALA A 60 -11.43 20.79 2.33
C ALA A 60 -12.78 20.08 2.23
N LEU A 61 -13.08 19.13 3.12
CA LEU A 61 -14.39 18.48 3.20
C LEU A 61 -15.50 19.51 3.46
N ALA A 62 -15.29 20.43 4.41
CA ALA A 62 -16.26 21.48 4.69
C ALA A 62 -16.47 22.40 3.47
N HIS A 63 -15.43 22.71 2.69
CA HIS A 63 -15.59 23.49 1.46
C HIS A 63 -16.44 22.75 0.41
N VAL A 64 -16.25 21.44 0.26
CA VAL A 64 -17.05 20.60 -0.65
C VAL A 64 -18.50 20.55 -0.20
N GLU A 65 -18.77 20.35 1.09
CA GLU A 65 -20.13 20.31 1.65
C GLU A 65 -20.90 21.63 1.47
N ASN A 66 -20.18 22.75 1.38
CA ASN A 66 -20.75 24.08 1.20
C ASN A 66 -20.66 24.59 -0.26
N ASP A 67 -20.35 23.72 -1.24
CA ASP A 67 -20.18 24.07 -2.66
C ASP A 67 -19.15 25.19 -2.93
N GLN A 68 -18.14 25.33 -2.06
CA GLN A 68 -17.06 26.30 -2.18
C GLN A 68 -15.89 25.73 -3.01
N LEU A 69 -16.16 25.47 -4.28
CA LEU A 69 -15.23 24.81 -5.20
C LEU A 69 -14.54 25.80 -6.15
N ILE A 70 -13.37 25.42 -6.66
CA ILE A 70 -12.65 26.17 -7.71
C ILE A 70 -12.50 25.25 -8.91
N ASP A 71 -13.05 25.67 -10.05
CA ASP A 71 -12.87 24.96 -11.31
C ASP A 71 -11.50 25.28 -11.91
N VAL A 72 -10.75 24.23 -12.24
CA VAL A 72 -9.41 24.35 -12.82
C VAL A 72 -9.31 23.46 -14.06
N ASP A 73 -8.81 24.04 -15.15
CA ASP A 73 -8.49 23.29 -16.37
C ASP A 73 -7.15 22.56 -16.18
N ILE A 74 -7.24 21.24 -15.98
CA ILE A 74 -6.07 20.39 -15.71
C ILE A 74 -5.07 20.39 -16.88
N GLN A 75 -5.52 20.67 -18.11
CA GLN A 75 -4.64 20.72 -19.29
C GLN A 75 -3.84 22.03 -19.40
N LYS A 76 -4.14 23.03 -18.57
CA LYS A 76 -3.47 24.34 -18.55
C LYS A 76 -2.66 24.60 -17.28
N LEU A 77 -2.49 23.58 -16.43
CA LEU A 77 -1.58 23.56 -15.28
C LEU A 77 -0.18 23.12 -15.72
#